data_AF-A0A139NNE9-F1
#
_entry.id   AF-A0A139NNE9-F1
#
_cell.length_a   1.000
_cell.length_b   1.000
_cell.length_c   1.000
_cell.angle_alpha   90.00
_cell.angle_beta   90.00
_cell.angle_gamma   90.00
#
_symmetry.space_group_name_H-M   'P 1'
#
loop_
_entity.id
_entity.type
_entity.pdbx_description
1 polymer ?
#
loop_
_entity_poly.entity_id
_entity_poly.type
_entity_poly.pdbx_seq_one_letter_code
_entity_poly.pdbx_strand_id
1 'polypeptide(L)'
;MEFEVFTLKFNDLGDGFGLKLENEILDCSINLESEETTDLKDFFDKIFDYIIETGQLIEFQLENHTDKALFQFVAEDLIKQVNAEIKDSAMNFEEIIAFKSQTSQ
;
A
#
# COMPACT_ATOMS: atom_id res chain seq x y z
N MET A 1 -10.34 1.12 -15.00
CA MET A 1 -10.61 1.87 -13.75
C MET A 1 -9.78 3.15 -13.67
N GLU A 2 -10.22 4.14 -12.89
CA GLU A 2 -9.41 5.33 -12.55
C GLU A 2 -8.47 5.03 -11.37
N PHE A 3 -7.34 5.74 -11.31
CA PHE A 3 -6.37 5.65 -10.22
C PHE A 3 -6.56 6.81 -9.24
N GLU A 4 -6.47 6.49 -7.96
CA GLU A 4 -6.40 7.46 -6.87
C GLU A 4 -4.99 7.47 -6.27
N VAL A 5 -4.47 8.66 -6.02
CA VAL A 5 -3.09 8.82 -5.55
C VAL A 5 -3.06 8.82 -4.03
N PHE A 6 -2.36 7.84 -3.45
CA PHE A 6 -2.20 7.71 -2.01
C PHE A 6 -0.75 8.00 -1.61
N THR A 7 -0.56 8.71 -0.51
CA THR A 7 0.77 9.07 -0.02
C THR A 7 1.21 8.15 1.12
N LEU A 8 2.42 7.62 1.02
CA LEU A 8 3.12 6.96 2.12
C LEU A 8 4.14 7.94 2.71
N LYS A 9 4.28 7.95 4.03
CA LYS A 9 5.20 8.82 4.75
C LYS A 9 6.11 8.01 5.66
N PHE A 10 7.38 8.37 5.68
CA PHE A 10 8.28 7.97 6.75
C PHE A 10 7.90 8.64 8.06
N ASN A 11 7.81 7.83 9.12
CA ASN A 11 7.68 8.28 10.49
C ASN A 11 8.78 7.61 11.32
N ASP A 12 9.71 8.41 11.86
CA ASP A 12 10.74 7.95 12.77
C ASP A 12 10.35 8.34 14.19
N LEU A 13 9.79 7.38 14.93
CA LEU A 13 9.26 7.62 16.27
C LEU A 13 10.34 7.59 17.36
N GLY A 14 11.61 7.28 17.03
CA GLY A 14 12.67 7.09 18.02
C GLY A 14 12.40 5.92 19.00
N ASP A 15 13.37 5.64 19.89
CA ASP A 15 13.26 4.68 21.02
C ASP A 15 12.74 3.27 20.68
N GLY A 16 13.34 2.61 19.67
CA GLY A 16 13.11 1.19 19.41
C GLY A 16 11.76 0.86 18.74
N PHE A 17 10.99 1.88 18.33
CA PHE A 17 9.76 1.71 17.56
C PHE A 17 9.97 1.64 16.04
N GLY A 18 11.21 1.84 15.58
CA GLY A 18 11.65 1.67 14.20
C GLY A 18 11.22 2.77 13.24
N LEU A 19 11.87 2.84 12.09
CA LEU A 19 11.44 3.66 10.96
C LEU A 19 10.22 3.01 10.28
N LYS A 20 9.10 3.73 10.26
CA LYS A 20 7.83 3.25 9.70
C LYS A 20 7.49 3.94 8.40
N LEU A 21 6.79 3.22 7.54
CA LEU A 21 6.16 3.73 6.34
C LEU A 21 4.64 3.67 6.52
N GLU A 22 3.99 4.83 6.63
CA GLU A 22 2.59 4.95 7.06
C GLU A 22 1.72 5.54 5.94
N ASN A 23 0.49 5.02 5.81
CA ASN A 23 -0.55 5.63 4.99
C ASN A 23 -1.79 5.89 5.86
N GLU A 24 -2.17 7.16 5.95
CA GLU A 24 -3.28 7.60 6.80
C GLU A 24 -4.65 7.16 6.26
N ILE A 25 -4.80 7.01 4.94
CA ILE A 25 -6.09 6.71 4.30
C ILE A 25 -6.49 5.25 4.53
N LEU A 26 -5.52 4.33 4.38
CA LEU A 26 -5.70 2.90 4.63
C LEU A 26 -5.49 2.54 6.10
N ASP A 27 -5.11 3.49 6.96
CA ASP A 27 -4.76 3.25 8.37
C ASP A 27 -3.74 2.12 8.54
N CYS A 28 -2.66 2.13 7.75
CA CYS A 28 -1.64 1.08 7.76
C CYS A 28 -0.23 1.63 8.02
N SER A 29 0.63 0.80 8.61
CA SER A 29 1.99 1.12 8.97
C SER A 29 2.89 -0.08 8.76
N ILE A 30 3.96 0.08 7.99
CA ILE A 30 5.00 -0.94 7.77
C ILE A 30 6.25 -0.54 8.55
N ASN A 31 6.72 -1.39 9.46
CA ASN A 31 7.98 -1.18 10.17
C ASN A 31 9.14 -1.76 9.35
N LEU A 32 9.92 -0.88 8.72
CA LEU A 32 11.02 -1.29 7.85
C LEU A 32 12.23 -1.84 8.60
N GLU A 33 12.26 -1.70 9.93
CA GLU A 33 13.30 -2.24 10.80
C GLU A 33 12.88 -3.58 11.43
N SER A 34 11.64 -4.02 11.23
CA SER A 34 11.11 -5.29 11.75
C SER A 34 11.47 -6.47 10.83
N GLU A 35 11.76 -7.62 11.44
CA GLU A 35 11.88 -8.89 10.71
C GLU A 35 10.50 -9.57 10.51
N GLU A 36 9.49 -9.18 11.29
CA GLU A 36 8.12 -9.64 11.15
C GLU A 36 7.47 -9.00 9.93
N THR A 37 6.75 -9.79 9.13
CA THR A 37 6.13 -9.36 7.85
C THR A 37 4.60 -9.24 7.93
N THR A 38 4.05 -9.30 9.15
CA THR A 38 2.59 -9.25 9.37
C THR A 38 1.99 -7.92 8.92
N ASP A 39 2.75 -6.83 9.04
CA ASP A 39 2.38 -5.49 8.58
C ASP A 39 2.32 -5.37 7.06
N LEU A 40 3.24 -6.02 6.33
CA LEU A 40 3.19 -6.10 4.87
C LEU A 40 1.93 -6.85 4.41
N LYS A 41 1.58 -7.95 5.08
CA LYS A 41 0.33 -8.66 4.77
C LYS A 41 -0.88 -7.76 4.99
N ASP A 42 -0.97 -7.09 6.14
CA ASP A 42 -2.05 -6.15 6.46
C ASP A 42 -2.15 -5.03 5.41
N PHE A 43 -1.00 -4.52 4.94
CA PHE A 43 -0.95 -3.52 3.88
C PHE A 43 -1.57 -4.02 2.57
N PHE A 44 -1.21 -5.22 2.11
CA PHE A 44 -1.80 -5.80 0.89
C PHE A 44 -3.29 -6.12 1.05
N ASP A 45 -3.71 -6.64 2.22
CA ASP A 45 -5.12 -6.91 2.51
C ASP A 45 -5.94 -5.61 2.42
N LYS A 46 -5.45 -4.51 3.00
CA LYS A 46 -6.11 -3.20 2.96
C LYS A 46 -6.18 -2.59 1.56
N ILE A 47 -5.14 -2.75 0.75
CA ILE A 47 -5.17 -2.36 -0.67
C ILE A 47 -6.30 -3.13 -1.39
N PHE A 48 -6.36 -4.44 -1.19
CA PHE A 48 -7.38 -5.27 -1.81
C PHE A 48 -8.79 -4.84 -1.39
N ASP A 49 -9.03 -4.71 -0.09
CA ASP A 49 -10.33 -4.32 0.46
C ASP A 49 -10.77 -2.96 -0.08
N TYR A 50 -9.87 -1.96 -0.09
CA TYR A 50 -10.14 -0.64 -0.65
C TYR A 50 -10.60 -0.70 -2.10
N ILE A 51 -9.87 -1.43 -2.95
CA ILE A 51 -10.17 -1.52 -4.38
C ILE A 51 -11.52 -2.22 -4.60
N ILE A 52 -11.81 -3.27 -3.83
CA ILE A 52 -13.08 -4.03 -3.95
C ILE A 52 -14.28 -3.26 -3.40
N GLU A 53 -14.07 -2.36 -2.44
CA GLU A 53 -15.12 -1.51 -1.87
C GLU A 53 -15.43 -0.30 -2.74
N THR A 54 -14.39 0.38 -3.24
CA THR A 54 -14.54 1.65 -3.98
C THR A 54 -14.63 1.45 -5.49
N GLY A 55 -14.06 0.37 -6.02
CA GLY A 55 -13.88 0.16 -7.46
C GLY A 55 -12.82 1.07 -8.09
N GLN A 56 -11.94 1.66 -7.28
CA GLN A 56 -10.85 2.53 -7.74
C GLN A 56 -9.50 1.85 -7.49
N LEU A 57 -8.55 2.00 -8.42
CA LEU A 57 -7.18 1.51 -8.23
C LEU A 57 -6.38 2.55 -7.45
N ILE A 58 -5.33 2.10 -6.77
CA ILE A 58 -4.44 2.98 -6.01
C ILE A 58 -3.10 3.13 -6.74
N GLU A 59 -2.56 4.35 -6.77
CA GLU A 59 -1.17 4.64 -7.10
C GLU A 59 -0.49 5.29 -5.89
N PHE A 60 0.50 4.60 -5.32
CA PHE A 60 1.23 5.10 -4.17
C PHE A 60 2.36 6.05 -4.57
N GLN A 61 2.55 7.09 -3.76
CA GLN A 61 3.68 8.01 -3.84
C GLN A 61 4.33 8.17 -2.47
N LEU A 62 5.64 8.37 -2.45
CA LEU A 62 6.38 8.67 -1.23
C LEU A 62 6.43 10.20 -1.04
N GLU A 63 5.91 10.70 0.08
CA GLU A 63 5.76 12.15 0.30
C GLU A 63 7.01 12.82 0.89
N ASN A 64 7.78 12.08 1.70
CA ASN A 64 8.96 12.60 2.39
C ASN A 64 10.16 11.64 2.24
N HIS A 65 11.32 12.14 2.65
CA HIS A 65 12.57 11.38 2.61
C HIS A 65 13.15 11.19 4.01
N THR A 66 13.85 10.08 4.20
CA THR A 66 14.70 9.83 5.37
C THR A 66 16.18 10.01 5.01
N ASP A 67 17.00 10.40 5.97
CA ASP A 67 18.46 10.43 5.85
C ASP A 67 19.09 9.02 5.93
N LYS A 68 18.31 8.02 6.37
CA LYS A 68 18.71 6.61 6.38
C LYS A 68 18.57 6.01 4.97
N ALA A 69 19.59 6.22 4.13
CA ALA A 69 19.58 5.88 2.71
C ALA A 69 19.11 4.44 2.36
N LEU A 70 19.47 3.43 3.18
CA LEU A 70 19.04 2.05 2.93
C LEU A 70 17.51 1.94 2.94
N PHE A 71 16.86 2.50 3.96
CA PHE A 71 15.40 2.45 4.08
C PHE A 71 14.70 3.34 3.07
N GLN A 72 15.32 4.45 2.67
CA GLN A 72 14.86 5.25 1.54
C GLN A 72 14.72 4.40 0.28
N PHE A 73 15.77 3.66 -0.10
CA PHE A 73 15.74 2.80 -1.29
C PHE A 73 14.75 1.65 -1.16
N VAL A 74 14.64 1.05 0.03
CA VAL A 74 13.67 -0.03 0.27
C VAL A 74 12.23 0.47 0.10
N ALA A 75 11.89 1.65 0.64
CA ALA A 75 10.55 2.20 0.47
C ALA A 75 10.24 2.56 -0.98
N GLU A 76 11.19 3.15 -1.71
CA GLU A 76 11.04 3.46 -3.13
C GLU A 76 10.81 2.21 -3.98
N ASP A 77 11.58 1.14 -3.72
CA ASP A 77 11.42 -0.13 -4.43
C ASP A 77 10.10 -0.82 -4.08
N LEU A 78 9.72 -0.84 -2.80
CA LEU A 78 8.44 -1.36 -2.34
C LEU A 78 7.26 -0.67 -3.04
N ILE A 79 7.25 0.67 -3.04
CA ILE A 79 6.19 1.46 -3.69
C ILE A 79 6.11 1.15 -5.17
N LYS A 80 7.27 1.07 -5.84
CA LYS A 80 7.34 0.75 -7.26
C LYS A 80 6.79 -0.65 -7.56
N GLN A 81 7.15 -1.64 -6.76
CA GLN A 81 6.66 -3.01 -6.91
C GLN A 81 5.15 -3.09 -6.67
N VAL A 82 4.66 -2.50 -5.57
CA VAL A 82 3.22 -2.48 -5.24
C VAL A 82 2.41 -1.81 -6.35
N ASN A 83 2.86 -0.66 -6.86
CA ASN A 83 2.18 0.01 -7.97
C ASN A 83 2.17 -0.83 -9.26
N ALA A 84 3.25 -1.56 -9.55
CA ALA A 84 3.31 -2.47 -10.68
C ALA A 84 2.30 -3.62 -10.52
N GLU A 85 2.25 -4.25 -9.34
CA GLU A 85 1.33 -5.34 -9.03
C GLU A 85 -0.14 -4.91 -9.11
N ILE A 86 -0.49 -3.73 -8.57
CA ILE A 86 -1.86 -3.18 -8.67
C ILE A 86 -2.25 -2.96 -10.12
N LYS A 87 -1.33 -2.39 -10.92
CA LYS A 87 -1.57 -2.13 -12.34
C LYS A 87 -1.72 -3.42 -13.13
N ASP A 88 -0.86 -4.40 -12.90
CA ASP A 88 -0.90 -5.69 -13.60
C ASP A 88 -2.15 -6.49 -13.20
N SER A 89 -2.64 -6.31 -11.98
CA SER A 89 -3.86 -6.92 -11.45
C SER A 89 -5.16 -6.16 -11.80
N ALA A 90 -5.09 -5.05 -12.55
CA ALA A 90 -6.25 -4.20 -12.82
C ALA A 90 -7.44 -4.97 -13.43
N MET A 91 -7.16 -5.84 -14.41
CA MET A 91 -8.22 -6.66 -15.02
C MET A 91 -8.83 -7.66 -14.03
N ASN A 92 -8.03 -8.25 -13.15
CA ASN A 92 -8.52 -9.16 -12.12
C ASN A 92 -9.47 -8.45 -11.15
N PHE A 93 -9.15 -7.22 -10.75
CA PHE A 93 -10.05 -6.41 -9.92
C PHE A 93 -11.37 -6.10 -10.63
N GLU A 94 -11.33 -5.71 -11.90
CA GLU A 94 -12.55 -5.46 -12.69
C GLU A 94 -13.47 -6.69 -12.75
N GLU A 95 -12.90 -7.89 -12.94
CA GLU A 95 -13.65 -9.14 -12.94
C GLU A 95 -14.28 -9.46 -11.57
N ILE A 96 -13.53 -9.30 -10.48
CA ILE A 96 -14.02 -9.56 -9.12
C ILE A 96 -15.17 -8.60 -8.77
N ILE A 97 -15.04 -7.31 -9.07
CA ILE A 97 -16.07 -6.29 -8.80
C ILE A 97 -17.34 -6.58 -9.62
N ALA A 98 -17.20 -6.95 -10.89
CA ALA A 98 -18.32 -7.35 -11.73
C ALA A 98 -19.05 -8.58 -11.16
N PHE A 99 -18.30 -9.59 -10.70
CA PHE A 99 -18.86 -10.79 -10.09
C PHE A 99 -19.62 -10.50 -8.79
N LYS A 100 -19.06 -9.66 -7.90
CA LYS A 100 -19.71 -9.20 -6.66
C LYS A 100 -21.05 -8.50 -6.94
N SER A 101 -21.10 -7.69 -8.00
CA SER A 101 -22.31 -6.97 -8.41
C SER A 101 -23.41 -7.90 -8.94
N GLN A 102 -23.04 -9.01 -9.59
CA GLN A 102 -23.99 -10.01 -10.10
C GLN A 102 -24.55 -10.93 -9.00
N THR A 103 -23.78 -11.19 -7.96
CA THR A 103 -24.15 -12.10 -6.85
C THR A 103 -24.88 -11.39 -5.71
N SER A 104 -24.87 -10.06 -5.69
CA SER A 104 -25.62 -9.24 -4.73
C SER A 104 -27.05 -8.90 -5.20
N GLN A 105 -27.50 -9.48 -6.32
CA GLN A 105 -28.88 -9.45 -6.83
C GLN A 105 -29.66 -10.69 -6.38
#